data_AF-A0A819ZDF4-F1
#
_entry.id   AF-A0A819ZDF4-F1
#
_cell.length_a   1.000
_cell.length_b   1.000
_cell.length_c   1.000
_cell.angle_alpha   90.00
_cell.angle_beta   90.00
_cell.angle_gamma   90.00
#
_symmetry.space_group_name_H-M   'P 1'
#
loop_
_entity.id
_entity.type
_entity.pdbx_description
1 polymer ?
#
loop_
_entity_poly.entity_id
_entity_poly.type
_entity_poly.pdbx_seq_one_letter_code
_entity_poly.pdbx_strand_id
1 'polypeptide(L)'
;MLIVLKPTEQTTLSALYCAALMKETGFPPGVVNIIPGDGPECGYAIAVHAHIDKVACTSPVEVGKKIQEAATKSNLKCITFELDQLSNNQIDSNTEQGSQFGDKLECGSERVGNKDYFIKATIFSDVKDDMQITREE
;
A
#
# COMPACT_ATOMS: atom_id res chain seq x y z
N MET A 1 -6.55 -5.82 -20.99
CA MET A 1 -5.82 -5.97 -19.72
C MET A 1 -6.83 -5.94 -18.60
N LEU A 2 -6.86 -6.96 -17.75
CA LEU A 2 -7.76 -7.04 -16.58
C LEU A 2 -6.90 -6.88 -15.32
N ILE A 3 -7.38 -6.06 -14.39
CA ILE A 3 -6.70 -5.77 -13.13
C ILE A 3 -7.55 -6.29 -11.97
N VAL A 4 -6.90 -6.98 -11.05
CA VAL A 4 -7.42 -7.29 -9.73
C VAL A 4 -6.51 -6.59 -8.72
N LEU A 5 -7.05 -5.61 -7.99
CA LEU A 5 -6.31 -4.81 -7.01
C LEU A 5 -6.79 -5.16 -5.61
N LYS A 6 -5.86 -5.62 -4.77
CA LYS A 6 -6.08 -5.82 -3.33
C LYS A 6 -5.43 -4.68 -2.55
N PRO A 7 -6.19 -3.73 -1.98
CA PRO A 7 -5.63 -2.70 -1.10
C PRO A 7 -5.31 -3.28 0.29
N THR A 8 -4.47 -2.58 1.06
CA THR A 8 -4.34 -2.88 2.50
C THR A 8 -5.67 -2.61 3.22
N GLU A 9 -5.98 -3.47 4.17
CA GLU A 9 -7.16 -3.36 5.05
C GLU A 9 -7.21 -2.03 5.82
N GLN A 10 -6.06 -1.39 6.05
CA GLN A 10 -5.97 -0.12 6.77
C GLN A 10 -6.45 1.09 5.96
N THR A 11 -6.28 1.07 4.64
CA THR A 11 -6.55 2.24 3.75
C THR A 11 -7.46 1.87 2.58
N THR A 12 -8.39 0.95 2.81
CA THR A 12 -9.30 0.41 1.79
C THR A 12 -10.23 1.45 1.15
N LEU A 13 -10.69 2.45 1.90
CA LEU A 13 -11.72 3.40 1.44
C LEU A 13 -11.28 4.22 0.22
N SER A 14 -10.01 4.65 0.19
CA SER A 14 -9.47 5.42 -0.94
C SER A 14 -9.48 4.60 -2.22
N ALA A 15 -9.10 3.32 -2.15
CA ALA A 15 -9.14 2.43 -3.31
C ALA A 15 -10.58 2.22 -3.81
N LEU A 16 -11.55 2.03 -2.90
CA LEU A 16 -12.96 1.91 -3.28
C LEU A 16 -13.54 3.20 -3.88
N TYR A 17 -13.11 4.36 -3.38
CA TYR A 17 -13.48 5.65 -3.97
C TYR A 17 -12.90 5.80 -5.39
N CYS A 18 -11.65 5.41 -5.62
CA CYS A 18 -11.08 5.33 -6.96
C CYS A 18 -11.88 4.41 -7.89
N ALA A 19 -12.39 3.27 -7.40
CA ALA A 19 -13.28 2.40 -8.18
C ALA A 19 -14.58 3.11 -8.60
N ALA A 20 -15.16 3.95 -7.71
CA ALA A 20 -16.34 4.75 -8.06
C ALA A 20 -16.03 5.72 -9.21
N LEU A 21 -14.90 6.42 -9.15
CA LEU A 21 -14.45 7.33 -10.21
C LEU A 21 -14.15 6.58 -11.53
N MET A 22 -13.55 5.39 -11.47
CA MET A 22 -13.32 4.56 -12.66
C MET A 22 -14.64 4.16 -13.33
N LYS A 23 -15.67 3.87 -12.53
CA LYS A 23 -17.01 3.60 -13.05
C LYS A 23 -17.62 4.83 -13.71
N GLU A 24 -17.52 6.01 -13.09
CA GLU A 24 -18.04 7.26 -13.63
C GLU A 24 -17.35 7.69 -14.94
N THR A 25 -16.06 7.41 -15.07
CA THR A 25 -15.27 7.70 -16.29
C THR A 25 -15.50 6.70 -17.43
N GLY A 26 -16.32 5.67 -17.20
CA GLY A 26 -16.76 4.74 -18.24
C GLY A 26 -15.81 3.57 -18.50
N PHE A 27 -15.01 3.15 -17.50
CA PHE A 27 -14.23 1.92 -17.62
C PHE A 27 -15.17 0.73 -17.91
N PRO A 28 -14.84 -0.15 -18.87
CA PRO A 28 -15.68 -1.30 -19.15
C PRO A 28 -15.83 -2.20 -17.91
N PRO A 29 -17.02 -2.78 -17.67
CA PRO A 29 -17.24 -3.68 -16.53
C PRO A 29 -16.22 -4.81 -16.48
N GLY A 30 -15.65 -5.06 -15.30
CA GLY A 30 -14.69 -6.16 -15.06
C GLY A 30 -13.25 -5.86 -15.46
N VAL A 31 -12.95 -4.71 -16.07
CA VAL A 31 -11.56 -4.32 -16.40
C VAL A 31 -10.73 -4.04 -15.14
N VAL A 32 -11.33 -3.42 -14.13
CA VAL A 32 -10.71 -3.20 -12.81
C VAL A 32 -11.62 -3.76 -11.74
N ASN A 33 -11.09 -4.67 -10.94
CA ASN A 33 -11.78 -5.28 -9.82
C ASN A 33 -10.99 -4.97 -8.56
N ILE A 34 -11.58 -4.22 -7.63
CA ILE A 34 -10.93 -3.89 -6.34
C ILE A 34 -11.53 -4.79 -5.29
N ILE A 35 -10.70 -5.61 -4.65
CA ILE A 35 -11.12 -6.62 -3.67
C ILE A 35 -10.44 -6.38 -2.32
N PRO A 36 -11.09 -5.64 -1.41
CA PRO A 36 -10.63 -5.55 -0.03
C PRO A 36 -10.69 -6.92 0.62
N GLY A 37 -9.74 -7.21 1.49
CA GLY A 37 -9.68 -8.47 2.22
C GLY A 37 -8.47 -8.52 3.13
N ASP A 38 -8.42 -9.52 3.99
CA ASP A 38 -7.27 -9.81 4.83
C ASP A 38 -6.02 -10.11 3.97
N GLY A 39 -4.87 -9.55 4.35
CA GLY A 39 -3.62 -9.71 3.59
C GLY A 39 -3.21 -11.18 3.40
N PRO A 40 -3.01 -11.96 4.48
CA PRO A 40 -2.70 -13.38 4.43
C PRO A 40 -3.65 -14.21 3.56
N GLU A 41 -4.96 -14.04 3.70
CA GLU A 41 -5.93 -14.85 2.93
C GLU A 41 -6.04 -14.39 1.46
N CYS A 42 -6.34 -13.11 1.24
CA CYS A 42 -6.61 -12.58 -0.10
C CYS A 42 -5.34 -12.50 -0.95
N GLY A 43 -4.21 -12.07 -0.35
CA GLY A 43 -2.92 -12.01 -1.02
C GLY A 43 -2.42 -13.40 -1.44
N TYR A 44 -2.58 -14.40 -0.57
CA TYR A 44 -2.25 -15.79 -0.91
C TYR A 44 -3.13 -16.31 -2.05
N ALA A 45 -4.46 -16.10 -1.98
CA ALA A 45 -5.38 -16.52 -3.02
C ALA A 45 -5.01 -15.95 -4.40
N ILE A 46 -4.66 -14.66 -4.47
CA ILE A 46 -4.16 -14.01 -5.69
C ILE A 46 -2.85 -14.69 -6.15
N ALA A 47 -1.91 -14.89 -5.23
CA ALA A 47 -0.60 -15.46 -5.57
C ALA A 47 -0.67 -16.89 -6.09
N VAL A 48 -1.65 -17.70 -5.65
CA VAL A 48 -1.83 -19.08 -6.14
C VAL A 48 -2.81 -19.22 -7.29
N HIS A 49 -3.54 -18.16 -7.67
CA HIS A 49 -4.57 -18.25 -8.70
C HIS A 49 -3.97 -18.62 -10.07
N ALA A 50 -4.47 -19.70 -10.69
CA ALA A 50 -3.89 -20.26 -11.91
C ALA A 50 -4.09 -19.36 -13.14
N HIS A 51 -5.15 -18.54 -13.15
CA HIS A 51 -5.48 -17.63 -14.26
C HIS A 51 -4.95 -16.21 -14.09
N ILE A 52 -4.11 -15.96 -13.07
CA ILE A 52 -3.41 -14.68 -12.95
C ILE A 52 -2.06 -14.81 -13.65
N ASP A 53 -1.84 -13.98 -14.65
CA ASP A 53 -0.63 -14.03 -15.49
C ASP A 53 0.59 -13.36 -14.81
N LYS A 54 0.34 -12.32 -14.00
CA LYS A 54 1.36 -11.53 -13.31
C LYS A 54 0.85 -10.96 -12.00
N VAL A 55 1.73 -10.86 -11.01
CA VAL A 55 1.49 -10.12 -9.76
C VAL A 55 2.48 -8.98 -9.63
N ALA A 56 2.00 -7.78 -9.29
CA ALA A 56 2.82 -6.68 -8.80
C ALA A 56 2.54 -6.52 -7.31
N CYS A 57 3.58 -6.56 -6.48
CA CYS A 57 3.44 -6.62 -5.04
C CYS A 57 4.27 -5.52 -4.39
N THR A 58 3.59 -4.65 -3.64
CA THR A 58 4.22 -3.65 -2.77
C THR A 58 3.98 -4.09 -1.33
N SER A 59 5.02 -4.57 -0.66
CA SER A 59 4.88 -5.16 0.67
C SER A 59 6.23 -5.33 1.36
N PRO A 60 6.23 -5.60 2.67
CA PRO A 60 7.44 -5.99 3.39
C PRO A 60 8.13 -7.20 2.77
N VAL A 61 9.46 -7.25 2.87
CA VAL A 61 10.28 -8.38 2.38
C VAL A 61 9.76 -9.74 2.84
N GLU A 62 9.27 -9.85 4.07
CA GLU A 62 8.71 -11.10 4.61
C GLU A 62 7.45 -11.57 3.88
N VAL A 63 6.60 -10.63 3.47
CA VAL A 63 5.38 -10.91 2.71
C VAL A 63 5.75 -11.23 1.26
N GLY A 64 6.66 -10.46 0.66
CA GLY A 64 7.15 -10.70 -0.70
C GLY A 64 7.70 -12.13 -0.90
N LYS A 65 8.46 -12.63 0.07
CA LYS A 65 8.94 -14.03 0.09
C LYS A 65 7.78 -15.05 0.04
N LYS A 66 6.75 -14.85 0.88
CA LYS A 66 5.56 -15.73 0.90
C LYS A 66 4.81 -15.70 -0.43
N ILE A 67 4.67 -14.52 -1.05
CA ILE A 67 4.04 -14.36 -2.37
C ILE A 67 4.86 -15.08 -3.45
N GLN A 68 6.19 -14.97 -3.44
CA GLN A 68 7.07 -15.68 -4.37
C GLN A 68 6.95 -17.20 -4.24
N GLU A 69 6.92 -17.72 -3.01
CA GLU A 69 6.72 -19.15 -2.74
C GLU A 69 5.36 -19.64 -3.23
N ALA A 70 4.30 -18.87 -2.99
CA ALA A 70 2.93 -19.19 -3.43
C ALA A 70 2.81 -19.21 -4.97
N ALA A 71 3.40 -18.24 -5.66
CA ALA A 71 3.45 -18.23 -7.13
C ALA A 71 4.22 -19.44 -7.68
N THR A 72 5.33 -19.83 -7.02
CA THR A 72 6.13 -21.00 -7.40
C THR A 72 5.33 -22.30 -7.29
N LYS A 73 4.45 -22.40 -6.30
CA LYS A 73 3.57 -23.57 -6.09
C LYS A 73 2.34 -23.59 -7.02
N SER A 74 2.13 -22.56 -7.85
CA SER A 74 0.97 -22.46 -8.74
C SER A 74 1.39 -22.56 -10.22
N ASN A 75 1.41 -21.44 -10.94
CA ASN A 75 1.65 -21.38 -12.38
C ASN A 75 2.98 -20.69 -12.74
N LEU A 76 3.86 -20.47 -11.76
CA LEU A 76 5.13 -19.75 -11.94
C LEU A 76 4.94 -18.35 -12.56
N LYS A 77 3.81 -17.69 -12.24
CA LYS A 77 3.52 -16.33 -12.67
C LYS A 77 4.67 -15.39 -12.35
N CYS A 78 4.92 -14.46 -13.27
CA CYS A 78 5.90 -13.41 -13.07
C CYS A 78 5.48 -12.53 -11.89
N ILE A 79 6.42 -12.20 -11.00
CA ILE A 79 6.19 -11.26 -9.90
C ILE A 79 7.18 -10.12 -10.00
N THR A 80 6.68 -8.90 -9.83
CA THR A 80 7.50 -7.70 -9.61
C THR A 80 7.26 -7.20 -8.21
N PHE A 81 8.33 -6.79 -7.54
CA PHE A 81 8.28 -6.38 -6.14
C PHE A 81 8.76 -4.96 -5.96
N GLU A 82 8.03 -4.22 -5.13
CA GLU A 82 8.52 -3.05 -4.40
C GLU A 82 8.54 -3.45 -2.93
N LEU A 83 9.73 -3.57 -2.32
CA LEU A 83 9.88 -4.11 -0.97
C LEU A 83 10.50 -3.09 -0.02
N ASP A 84 9.89 -2.97 1.15
CA ASP A 84 10.44 -2.26 2.29
C ASP A 84 10.92 -3.22 3.37
N GLN A 85 11.91 -2.79 4.14
CA GLN A 85 12.31 -3.49 5.36
C GLN A 85 11.47 -2.96 6.51
N LEU A 86 10.60 -3.81 7.07
CA LEU A 86 9.99 -3.52 8.36
C LEU A 86 11.06 -3.63 9.44
N SER A 87 11.63 -2.51 9.86
CA SER A 87 12.34 -2.47 11.14
C SER A 87 11.31 -2.32 12.25
N ASN A 88 11.31 -3.21 13.24
CA ASN A 88 10.37 -3.21 14.37
C ASN A 88 10.38 -1.90 15.20
N ASN A 89 11.28 -0.95 14.91
CA ASN A 89 11.42 0.33 15.59
C ASN A 89 10.87 1.55 14.82
N GLN A 90 10.44 1.40 13.56
CA GLN A 90 10.07 2.56 12.71
C GLN A 90 8.62 3.04 12.86
N ILE A 91 7.74 2.23 13.45
CA ILE A 91 6.31 2.56 13.54
C ILE A 91 6.07 3.71 14.53
N ASP A 92 6.86 3.77 15.61
CA ASP A 92 6.73 4.83 16.62
C ASP A 92 7.56 6.08 16.27
N SER A 93 8.69 5.92 15.57
CA SER A 93 9.62 7.03 15.31
C SER A 93 9.08 8.07 14.32
N ASN A 94 8.33 7.65 13.30
CA ASN A 94 7.94 8.56 12.21
C ASN A 94 6.86 9.58 12.63
N THR A 95 6.11 9.29 13.69
CA THR A 95 5.09 10.21 14.23
C THR A 95 5.73 11.30 15.10
N GLU A 96 6.76 10.96 15.87
CA GLU A 96 7.49 11.92 16.71
C GLU A 96 8.50 12.75 15.90
N GLN A 97 9.04 12.16 14.84
CA GLN A 97 10.06 12.79 14.00
C GLN A 97 9.53 14.02 13.26
N GLY A 98 8.31 13.99 12.71
CA GLY A 98 7.73 15.11 11.96
C GLY A 98 7.64 16.45 12.72
N SER A 99 7.70 16.45 14.06
CA SER A 99 7.72 17.68 14.86
C SER A 99 9.11 18.31 15.03
N GLN A 100 10.19 17.58 14.72
CA GLN A 100 11.57 18.06 14.89
C GLN A 100 12.24 18.54 13.60
N PHE A 101 11.63 18.37 12.42
CA PHE A 101 12.30 18.60 11.13
C PHE A 101 12.28 20.05 10.61
N GLY A 102 11.69 21.00 11.32
CA GLY A 102 11.67 22.40 10.86
C GLY A 102 10.81 22.62 9.60
N ASP A 103 10.07 21.60 9.19
CA ASP A 103 9.09 21.66 8.12
C ASP A 103 7.91 22.54 8.56
N LYS A 104 7.39 23.35 7.64
CA LYS A 104 6.10 23.99 7.88
C LYS A 104 5.01 22.94 7.70
N LEU A 105 4.67 22.27 8.80
CA LEU A 105 3.51 21.40 8.87
C LEU A 105 2.25 22.25 8.65
N GLU A 106 1.64 22.14 7.47
CA GLU A 106 0.42 22.89 7.16
C GLU A 106 -0.80 22.24 7.82
N CYS A 107 -0.85 20.91 7.85
CA CYS A 107 -1.85 20.14 8.59
C CYS A 107 -1.45 18.66 8.71
N GLY A 108 -1.95 17.98 9.76
CA GLY A 108 -1.79 16.53 9.97
C GLY A 108 -1.18 16.18 11.31
N SER A 109 -0.50 15.03 11.37
CA SER A 109 0.25 14.45 12.51
C SER A 109 -0.52 14.14 13.81
N GLU A 110 -1.71 14.69 14.00
CA GLU A 110 -2.53 14.37 15.18
C GLU A 110 -3.18 13.00 15.06
N ARG A 111 -3.12 12.25 16.15
CA ARG A 111 -3.84 10.99 16.30
C ARG A 111 -5.35 11.24 16.31
N VAL A 112 -6.10 10.52 15.49
CA VAL A 112 -7.56 10.56 15.49
C VAL A 112 -8.09 9.42 16.37
N GLY A 113 -8.46 9.76 17.59
CA GLY A 113 -9.13 8.84 18.52
C GLY A 113 -8.22 7.89 19.30
N ASN A 114 -8.83 7.09 20.18
CA ASN A 114 -8.15 6.26 21.18
C ASN A 114 -8.14 4.75 20.86
N LYS A 115 -8.70 4.35 19.71
CA LYS A 115 -8.62 3.01 19.15
C LYS A 115 -8.32 3.17 17.67
N ASP A 116 -7.24 2.53 17.22
CA ASP A 116 -6.73 2.48 15.85
C ASP A 116 -5.67 3.55 15.46
N TYR A 117 -4.89 3.18 14.44
CA TYR A 117 -3.63 3.79 13.96
C TYR A 117 -3.86 4.94 12.96
N PHE A 118 -4.95 5.69 13.10
CA PHE A 118 -5.25 6.79 12.19
C PHE A 118 -4.52 8.07 12.62
N ILE A 119 -3.55 8.47 11.80
CA ILE A 119 -2.92 9.79 11.84
C ILE A 119 -3.66 10.65 10.80
N LYS A 120 -4.03 11.89 11.14
CA LYS A 120 -4.56 12.83 10.14
C LYS A 120 -3.57 12.93 8.97
N ALA A 121 -4.07 12.94 7.74
CA ALA A 121 -3.23 13.10 6.55
C ALA A 121 -2.25 14.26 6.74
N THR A 122 -0.95 13.94 6.69
CA THR A 122 0.12 14.89 6.93
C THR A 122 0.57 15.46 5.60
N ILE A 123 0.42 16.78 5.45
CA ILE A 123 0.88 17.51 4.27
C ILE A 123 2.08 18.34 4.68
N PHE A 124 3.22 18.05 4.06
CA PHE A 124 4.41 18.88 4.12
C PHE A 124 4.44 19.78 2.87
N SER A 125 4.64 21.08 3.07
CA SER A 125 4.90 22.05 2.00
C SER A 125 6.35 22.55 2.07
N ASP A 126 6.84 23.12 0.96
CA ASP A 126 8.20 23.66 0.84
C ASP A 126 9.34 22.64 1.05
N VAL A 127 9.09 21.38 0.68
CA VAL A 127 10.08 20.30 0.71
C VAL A 127 11.19 20.57 -0.31
N LYS A 128 12.46 20.52 0.13
CA LYS A 128 13.66 20.70 -0.70
C LYS A 128 14.40 19.38 -0.86
N ASP A 129 15.09 19.21 -1.99
CA ASP A 129 15.79 17.98 -2.37
C ASP A 129 16.86 17.53 -1.36
N ASP A 130 17.39 18.45 -0.55
CA ASP A 130 18.39 18.15 0.48
C ASP A 130 17.79 17.65 1.80
N MET A 131 16.47 17.62 1.93
CA MET A 131 15.76 17.18 3.13
C MET A 131 15.77 15.66 3.29
N GLN A 132 15.54 15.15 4.51
CA GLN A 132 15.60 13.71 4.76
C GLN A 132 14.44 12.96 4.10
N ILE A 133 13.25 13.57 4.05
CA ILE A 133 12.06 12.99 3.40
C ILE A 133 12.25 12.75 1.90
N THR A 134 13.14 13.49 1.23
CA THR A 134 13.45 13.34 -0.21
C THR A 134 14.58 12.36 -0.49
N ARG A 135 15.25 11.84 0.55
CA ARG A 135 16.41 10.93 0.40
C ARG A 135 16.06 9.46 0.58
N GLU A 136 14.84 9.15 0.99
CA GLU A 136 14.36 7.78 1.25
C GLU A 136 13.47 7.23 0.12
N GLU A 137 13.54 7.80 -1.10
CA GLU A 137 12.96 7.22 -2.33
C GLU A 137 13.96 6.38 -3.14
#